data_AF-A0A085N4F9-F1
#
_entry.id   AF-A0A085N4F9-F1
#
_cell.length_a   1.000
_cell.length_b   1.000
_cell.length_c   1.000
_cell.angle_alpha   90.00
_cell.angle_beta   90.00
_cell.angle_gamma   90.00
#
_symmetry.space_group_name_H-M   'P 1'
#
loop_
_entity.id
_entity.type
_entity.pdbx_description
1 polymer ?
#
loop_
_entity_poly.entity_id
_entity_poly.type
_entity_poly.pdbx_seq_one_letter_code
_entity_poly.pdbx_strand_id
1 'polypeptide(L)'
;MDTMIVGLNGTVAYLDDVLNTARKCHFGLEEVKYLGFIVNKHGHRPVPEKTAAIQRTPPPYDMPSLRSFIGLLSSYGVFVKEMRELRAPLDLLLKKGVTFIWSPACQAAFDKAKLVLRSELLLTRFDPAVDIVVAADASHNGLSAVILHRFPDGMEKPIAHASRSLLPAEKNHSQI
;
A
#
# COMPACT_ATOMS: atom_id res chain seq x y z
N MET A 1 -19.47 18.26 8.85
CA MET A 1 -20.09 17.30 7.91
C MET A 1 -20.65 16.11 8.64
N ASP A 2 -19.97 15.60 9.66
CA ASP A 2 -20.44 14.50 10.53
C ASP A 2 -21.87 14.68 11.04
N THR A 3 -22.27 15.90 11.41
CA THR A 3 -23.64 16.19 11.90
C THR A 3 -24.75 16.04 10.86
N MET A 4 -24.46 16.01 9.56
CA MET A 4 -25.49 15.86 8.52
C MET A 4 -25.75 14.41 8.08
N ILE A 5 -24.85 13.48 8.43
CA ILE A 5 -24.87 12.09 7.92
C ILE A 5 -25.25 11.06 9.00
N VAL A 6 -25.28 11.48 10.28
CA VAL A 6 -25.57 10.66 11.46
C VAL A 6 -26.97 10.01 11.47
N GLY A 7 -27.88 10.42 10.58
CA GLY A 7 -29.23 9.85 10.48
C GLY A 7 -29.45 8.79 9.39
N LEU A 8 -28.46 8.52 8.52
CA LEU A 8 -28.61 7.57 7.41
C LEU A 8 -27.99 6.22 7.77
N ASN A 9 -28.83 5.27 8.18
CA ASN A 9 -28.44 3.87 8.38
C ASN A 9 -27.71 3.33 7.13
N GLY A 10 -26.42 2.96 7.30
CA GLY A 10 -25.59 2.39 6.23
C GLY A 10 -24.61 3.36 5.56
N THR A 11 -24.43 4.58 6.07
CA THR A 11 -23.49 5.56 5.47
C THR A 11 -22.19 5.63 6.25
N VAL A 12 -21.08 5.26 5.62
CA VAL A 12 -19.72 5.47 6.14
C VAL A 12 -19.03 6.52 5.27
N ALA A 13 -18.76 7.69 5.84
CA ALA A 13 -17.93 8.70 5.18
C ALA A 13 -16.46 8.31 5.35
N TYR A 14 -15.70 8.31 4.27
CA TYR A 14 -14.25 8.03 4.28
C TYR A 14 -13.55 9.27 3.72
N LEU A 15 -12.76 9.95 4.56
CA LEU A 15 -11.86 11.06 4.20
C LEU A 15 -12.49 12.14 3.29
N ASP A 16 -13.25 13.06 3.89
CA ASP A 16 -13.55 14.45 3.47
C ASP A 16 -14.04 14.79 2.04
N ASP A 17 -14.17 13.86 1.10
CA ASP A 17 -14.56 14.17 -0.28
C ASP A 17 -16.04 13.86 -0.59
N VAL A 18 -16.82 14.91 -0.88
CA VAL A 18 -18.15 14.82 -1.48
C VAL A 18 -18.05 14.99 -3.00
N LEU A 19 -18.07 13.88 -3.74
CA LEU A 19 -18.15 13.88 -5.20
C LEU A 19 -19.59 14.17 -5.66
N ASN A 20 -19.95 15.46 -5.79
CA ASN A 20 -21.27 15.87 -6.29
C ASN A 20 -21.28 16.01 -7.83
N THR A 21 -21.69 14.94 -8.51
CA THR A 21 -22.35 15.04 -9.81
C THR A 21 -23.34 13.88 -9.88
N ALA A 22 -24.65 14.15 -9.87
CA ALA A 22 -25.72 13.16 -9.68
C ALA A 22 -25.65 11.87 -10.55
N ARG A 23 -24.95 11.90 -11.69
CA ARG A 23 -24.74 10.72 -12.57
C ARG A 23 -23.60 9.78 -12.15
N LYS A 24 -22.71 10.20 -11.23
CA LYS A 24 -21.52 9.43 -10.78
C LYS A 24 -21.70 8.85 -9.38
N CYS A 25 -22.78 9.18 -8.69
CA CYS A 25 -23.07 8.72 -7.35
C CYS A 25 -23.69 7.32 -7.41
N HIS A 26 -23.16 6.41 -6.61
CA HIS A 26 -23.70 5.06 -6.44
C HIS A 26 -24.10 4.89 -4.98
N PHE A 27 -25.33 4.46 -4.71
CA PHE A 27 -25.89 4.37 -3.35
C PHE A 27 -26.31 2.93 -3.03
N GLY A 28 -26.21 2.54 -1.76
CA GLY A 28 -26.69 1.24 -1.28
C GLY A 28 -25.95 0.03 -1.83
N LEU A 29 -24.70 0.19 -2.31
CA LEU A 29 -23.89 -0.91 -2.81
C LEU A 29 -23.14 -1.61 -1.67
N GLU A 30 -23.04 -2.94 -1.74
CA GLU A 30 -22.22 -3.73 -0.81
C GLU A 30 -20.71 -3.56 -1.05
N GLU A 31 -20.34 -3.19 -2.28
CA GLU A 31 -18.97 -2.99 -2.73
C GLU A 31 -18.89 -1.75 -3.64
N VAL A 32 -17.90 -0.88 -3.43
CA VAL A 32 -17.69 0.34 -4.22
C VAL A 32 -16.27 0.42 -4.77
N LYS A 33 -16.14 0.85 -6.04
CA LYS A 33 -14.85 1.22 -6.64
C LYS A 33 -14.57 2.69 -6.31
N TYR A 34 -13.52 2.96 -5.54
CA TYR A 34 -13.14 4.31 -5.13
C TYR A 34 -11.61 4.49 -5.15
N LEU A 35 -11.12 5.56 -5.79
CA LEU A 35 -9.69 5.89 -5.94
C LEU A 35 -8.79 4.75 -6.45
N GLY A 36 -9.35 3.79 -7.20
CA GLY A 36 -8.61 2.62 -7.69
C GLY A 36 -8.52 1.45 -6.71
N PHE A 37 -9.30 1.52 -5.63
CA PHE A 37 -9.54 0.44 -4.68
C PHE A 37 -10.99 -0.01 -4.77
N ILE A 38 -11.20 -1.21 -4.28
CA ILE A 38 -12.51 -1.79 -4.03
C ILE A 38 -12.67 -1.82 -2.52
N VAL A 39 -13.73 -1.19 -2.02
CA VAL A 39 -14.03 -1.07 -0.59
C VAL A 39 -15.36 -1.78 -0.31
N ASN A 40 -15.38 -2.64 0.71
CA ASN A 40 -16.57 -3.35 1.15
C ASN A 40 -16.54 -3.53 2.69
N LYS A 41 -17.53 -4.26 3.23
CA LYS A 41 -17.64 -4.51 4.69
C LYS A 41 -16.45 -5.25 5.30
N HIS A 42 -15.68 -6.00 4.51
CA HIS A 42 -14.53 -6.77 4.98
C HIS A 42 -13.24 -5.95 4.99
N GLY A 43 -13.19 -4.86 4.19
CA GLY A 43 -11.99 -4.05 4.07
C GLY A 43 -11.85 -3.44 2.69
N HIS A 44 -10.61 -3.23 2.27
CA HIS A 44 -10.30 -2.66 0.97
C HIS A 44 -9.14 -3.40 0.29
N ARG A 45 -9.23 -3.46 -1.04
CA ARG A 45 -8.27 -4.16 -1.91
C ARG A 45 -8.05 -3.39 -3.21
N PRO A 46 -6.92 -3.57 -3.91
CA PRO A 46 -6.73 -3.03 -5.26
C PRO A 46 -7.81 -3.49 -6.25
N VAL A 47 -8.19 -2.61 -7.17
CA VAL A 47 -9.01 -2.97 -8.34
C VAL A 47 -8.22 -3.98 -9.21
N PRO A 48 -8.76 -5.17 -9.53
CA PRO A 48 -8.06 -6.21 -10.30
C PRO A 48 -7.55 -5.75 -11.66
N GLU A 49 -8.27 -4.83 -12.31
CA GLU A 49 -7.89 -4.23 -13.58
C GLU A 49 -6.56 -3.46 -13.46
N LYS A 50 -6.35 -2.78 -12.32
CA LYS A 50 -5.09 -2.07 -12.05
C LYS A 50 -3.95 -3.04 -11.77
N THR A 51 -4.17 -4.08 -10.96
CA THR A 51 -3.13 -5.08 -10.67
C THR A 51 -2.76 -5.88 -11.93
N ALA A 52 -3.73 -6.18 -12.80
CA ALA A 52 -3.50 -6.83 -14.09
C ALA A 52 -2.65 -5.97 -15.05
N ALA A 53 -2.86 -4.66 -15.08
CA ALA A 53 -2.02 -3.74 -15.87
C ALA A 53 -0.56 -3.76 -15.39
N ILE A 54 -0.34 -3.85 -14.07
CA ILE A 54 1.01 -3.98 -13.49
C ILE A 54 1.67 -5.29 -13.96
N GLN A 55 0.91 -6.39 -14.02
CA GLN A 55 1.43 -7.67 -14.52
C GLN A 55 1.91 -7.60 -15.97
N ARG A 56 1.30 -6.75 -16.80
CA ARG A 56 1.66 -6.58 -18.21
C ARG A 56 2.76 -5.54 -18.45
N THR A 57 3.11 -4.77 -17.42
CA THR A 57 4.13 -3.73 -17.54
C THR A 57 5.51 -4.39 -17.79
N PRO A 58 6.25 -3.97 -18.83
CA PRO A 58 7.61 -4.46 -19.07
C PRO A 58 8.59 -3.85 -18.06
N PRO A 59 9.78 -4.46 -17.89
CA PRO A 59 10.85 -3.86 -17.09
C PRO A 59 11.19 -2.45 -17.59
N PRO A 60 11.39 -1.47 -16.68
CA PRO A 60 11.89 -0.15 -17.04
C PRO A 60 13.21 -0.21 -17.81
N TYR A 61 13.29 0.51 -18.92
CA TYR A 61 14.50 0.64 -19.74
C TYR A 61 15.16 2.02 -19.63
N ASP A 62 14.51 2.97 -18.96
CA ASP A 62 15.01 4.32 -18.75
C ASP A 62 14.58 4.89 -17.38
N MET A 63 15.17 6.04 -17.03
CA MET A 63 14.90 6.74 -15.76
C MET A 63 13.43 7.20 -15.62
N PRO A 64 12.77 7.76 -16.66
CA PRO A 64 11.35 8.10 -16.61
C PRO A 64 10.43 6.90 -16.33
N SER A 65 10.65 5.77 -17.00
CA SER A 65 9.84 4.55 -16.79
C SER A 65 10.08 3.99 -15.39
N LEU A 66 11.32 4.03 -14.90
CA LEU A 66 11.65 3.59 -13.55
C LEU A 66 10.95 4.44 -12.49
N ARG A 67 10.97 5.77 -12.63
CA ARG A 67 10.27 6.69 -11.71
C ARG A 67 8.77 6.44 -11.71
N SER A 68 8.18 6.24 -12.88
CA SER A 68 6.76 5.90 -13.02
C SER A 68 6.42 4.59 -12.30
N PHE A 69 7.24 3.56 -12.48
CA PHE A 69 7.06 2.27 -11.81
C PHE A 69 7.22 2.38 -10.28
N ILE A 70 8.22 3.11 -9.79
CA ILE A 70 8.42 3.36 -8.36
C ILE A 70 7.27 4.16 -7.75
N GLY A 71 6.73 5.16 -8.46
CA GLY A 71 5.53 5.89 -8.06
C GLY A 71 4.32 4.97 -7.91
N LEU A 72 4.14 4.06 -8.87
CA LEU A 72 3.11 3.04 -8.82
C LEU A 72 3.27 2.10 -7.62
N LEU A 73 4.47 1.55 -7.39
CA LEU A 73 4.74 0.73 -6.20
C LEU A 73 4.43 1.49 -4.90
N SER A 74 4.75 2.78 -4.83
CA SER A 74 4.50 3.60 -3.64
C SER A 74 3.01 3.68 -3.32
N SER A 75 2.14 3.74 -4.33
CA SER A 75 0.68 3.75 -4.14
C SER A 75 0.12 2.47 -3.49
N TYR A 76 0.85 1.35 -3.60
CA TYR A 76 0.50 0.07 -2.98
C TYR A 76 1.27 -0.22 -1.70
N GLY A 77 2.09 0.72 -1.21
CA GLY A 77 2.91 0.53 -0.02
C GLY A 77 2.12 0.11 1.23
N VAL A 78 0.87 0.59 1.36
CA VAL A 78 -0.01 0.24 2.49
C VAL A 78 -0.42 -1.23 2.51
N PHE A 79 -0.37 -1.94 1.38
CA PHE A 79 -0.72 -3.35 1.24
C PHE A 79 0.47 -4.30 1.40
N VAL A 80 1.70 -3.76 1.37
CA VAL A 80 2.90 -4.58 1.27
C VAL A 80 3.82 -4.28 2.45
N LYS A 81 3.93 -5.24 3.37
CA LYS A 81 4.74 -5.15 4.60
C LYS A 81 6.16 -4.64 4.35
N GLU A 82 6.85 -5.24 3.38
CA GLU A 82 8.28 -5.01 3.12
C GLU A 82 8.51 -4.23 1.81
N MET A 83 7.62 -3.28 1.48
CA MET A 83 7.70 -2.53 0.22
C MET A 83 9.06 -1.82 0.03
N ARG A 84 9.66 -1.30 1.11
CA ARG A 84 10.97 -0.65 1.05
C ARG A 84 12.09 -1.61 0.65
N GLU A 85 12.14 -2.78 1.26
CA GLU A 85 13.18 -3.78 0.98
C GLU A 85 13.04 -4.32 -0.45
N LEU A 86 11.79 -4.59 -0.84
CA LEU A 86 11.42 -4.96 -2.19
C LEU A 86 11.90 -3.92 -3.23
N ARG A 87 11.75 -2.63 -2.93
CA ARG A 87 12.08 -1.54 -3.85
C ARG A 87 13.55 -1.10 -3.77
N ALA A 88 14.31 -1.56 -2.78
CA ALA A 88 15.66 -1.05 -2.51
C ALA A 88 16.60 -1.13 -3.74
N PRO A 89 16.64 -2.22 -4.54
CA PRO A 89 17.47 -2.26 -5.75
C PRO A 89 17.06 -1.23 -6.80
N LEU A 90 15.77 -0.93 -6.91
CA LEU A 90 15.21 0.04 -7.85
C LEU A 90 15.48 1.48 -7.40
N ASP A 91 15.36 1.75 -6.09
CA ASP A 91 15.66 3.06 -5.51
C ASP A 91 17.15 3.45 -5.66
N LEU A 92 18.06 2.48 -5.72
CA LEU A 92 19.48 2.73 -5.98
C LEU A 92 19.73 3.37 -7.34
N LEU A 93 18.97 2.97 -8.37
CA LEU A 93 19.06 3.54 -9.71
C LEU A 93 18.56 4.99 -9.78
N LEU A 94 17.76 5.43 -8.82
CA LEU A 94 17.28 6.82 -8.75
C LEU A 94 18.28 7.80 -8.11
N LYS A 95 19.38 7.32 -7.53
CA LYS A 95 20.37 8.18 -6.86
C LYS A 95 21.13 9.05 -7.86
N LYS A 96 21.45 10.27 -7.45
CA LYS A 96 22.24 11.22 -8.26
C LYS A 96 23.63 10.65 -8.55
N GLY A 97 24.05 10.72 -9.80
CA GLY A 97 25.38 10.26 -10.24
C GLY A 97 25.49 8.76 -10.49
N VAL A 98 24.38 8.00 -10.39
CA VAL A 98 24.35 6.58 -10.74
C VAL A 98 23.97 6.43 -12.22
N THR A 99 24.77 5.65 -12.96
CA THR A 99 24.43 5.24 -14.33
C THR A 99 23.28 4.24 -14.28
N PHE A 100 22.28 4.43 -15.14
CA PHE A 100 21.17 3.49 -15.27
C PHE A 100 21.68 2.17 -15.88
N ILE A 101 21.86 1.17 -15.02
CA ILE A 101 22.24 -0.20 -15.41
C ILE A 101 21.24 -1.15 -14.77
N TRP A 102 20.41 -1.78 -15.61
CA TRP A 102 19.42 -2.75 -15.14
C TRP A 102 20.11 -4.06 -14.72
N SER A 103 20.36 -4.21 -13.42
CA SER A 103 21.08 -5.37 -12.88
C SER A 103 20.15 -6.58 -12.65
N PRO A 104 20.69 -7.80 -12.50
CA PRO A 104 19.90 -8.97 -12.10
C PRO A 104 19.13 -8.75 -10.79
N ALA A 105 19.69 -7.98 -9.85
CA ALA A 105 19.00 -7.61 -8.61
C ALA A 105 17.80 -6.69 -8.85
N CYS A 106 17.89 -5.77 -9.82
CA CYS A 106 16.75 -4.94 -10.23
C CYS A 106 15.65 -5.78 -10.88
N GLN A 107 16.02 -6.74 -11.73
CA GLN A 107 15.08 -7.66 -12.34
C GLN A 107 14.36 -8.52 -11.28
N ALA A 108 15.11 -9.11 -10.34
CA ALA A 108 14.54 -9.89 -9.24
C ALA A 108 13.58 -9.06 -8.36
N ALA A 109 13.94 -7.81 -8.05
CA ALA A 109 13.07 -6.89 -7.33
C ALA A 109 11.79 -6.57 -8.10
N PHE A 110 11.91 -6.30 -9.40
CA PHE A 110 10.78 -6.04 -10.29
C PHE A 110 9.81 -7.23 -10.36
N ASP A 111 10.33 -8.43 -10.56
CA ASP A 111 9.52 -9.65 -10.66
C ASP A 111 8.86 -10.00 -9.32
N LYS A 112 9.60 -9.87 -8.21
CA LYS A 112 9.04 -10.04 -6.85
C LYS A 112 7.93 -9.01 -6.58
N ALA A 113 8.09 -7.76 -7.04
CA ALA A 113 7.08 -6.74 -6.83
C ALA A 113 5.79 -7.05 -7.60
N LYS A 114 5.92 -7.52 -8.84
CA LYS A 114 4.78 -7.99 -9.63
C LYS A 114 4.10 -9.19 -8.96
N LEU A 115 4.86 -10.14 -8.44
CA LEU A 115 4.31 -11.30 -7.72
C LEU A 115 3.51 -10.87 -6.48
N VAL A 116 4.06 -9.99 -5.65
CA VAL A 116 3.38 -9.48 -4.45
C VAL A 116 2.10 -8.74 -4.84
N LEU A 117 2.15 -7.88 -5.84
CA LEU A 117 0.97 -7.13 -6.33
C LEU A 117 -0.07 -8.00 -7.05
N ARG A 118 0.28 -9.25 -7.40
CA ARG A 118 -0.64 -10.25 -7.93
C ARG A 118 -1.41 -10.99 -6.83
N SER A 119 -0.85 -11.07 -5.62
CA SER A 119 -1.47 -11.77 -4.49
C SER A 119 -2.77 -11.09 -4.04
N GLU A 120 -3.56 -11.77 -3.21
CA GLU A 120 -4.74 -11.18 -2.58
C GLU A 120 -4.33 -10.14 -1.55
N LEU A 121 -4.07 -8.92 -2.03
CA LEU A 121 -3.78 -7.75 -1.21
C LEU A 121 -5.08 -7.22 -0.59
N LEU A 122 -5.42 -7.76 0.57
CA LEU A 122 -6.58 -7.35 1.35
C LEU A 122 -6.13 -6.68 2.66
N LEU A 123 -6.59 -5.45 2.87
CA LEU A 123 -6.49 -4.77 4.15
C LEU A 123 -7.86 -4.74 4.81
N THR A 124 -7.90 -5.02 6.09
CA THR A 124 -9.11 -5.06 6.91
C THR A 124 -9.58 -3.64 7.20
N ARG A 125 -10.91 -3.46 7.26
CA ARG A 125 -11.51 -2.19 7.67
C ARG A 125 -11.11 -1.88 9.11
N PHE A 126 -10.75 -0.63 9.38
CA PHE A 126 -10.60 -0.14 10.75
C PHE A 126 -11.96 -0.13 11.46
N ASP A 127 -12.00 -0.70 12.66
CA ASP A 127 -13.15 -0.73 13.55
C ASP A 127 -12.71 -0.31 14.96
N PRO A 128 -13.15 0.86 15.48
CA PRO A 128 -12.74 1.34 16.79
C PRO A 128 -13.21 0.45 17.94
N ALA A 129 -14.15 -0.48 17.71
CA ALA A 129 -14.61 -1.42 18.72
C ALA A 129 -13.75 -2.70 18.81
N VAL A 130 -12.78 -2.88 17.91
CA VAL A 130 -11.90 -4.06 17.87
C VAL A 130 -10.49 -3.66 18.31
N ASP A 131 -9.86 -4.52 19.12
CA ASP A 131 -8.51 -4.27 19.62
C ASP A 131 -7.50 -4.04 18.50
N ILE A 132 -6.59 -3.10 18.73
CA ILE A 132 -5.53 -2.72 17.80
C ILE A 132 -4.20 -3.22 18.32
N VAL A 133 -3.44 -3.86 17.45
CA VAL A 133 -2.05 -4.26 17.71
C VAL A 133 -1.15 -3.54 16.72
N VAL A 134 -0.09 -2.92 17.23
CA VAL A 134 0.97 -2.36 16.40
C VAL A 134 2.18 -3.27 16.50
N ALA A 135 2.56 -3.88 15.38
CA ALA A 135 3.80 -4.62 15.27
C ALA A 135 4.79 -3.81 14.45
N ALA A 136 6.02 -3.67 14.95
CA ALA A 136 7.09 -2.96 14.27
C ALA A 136 8.37 -3.79 14.29
N ASP A 137 9.15 -3.68 13.23
CA ASP A 137 10.43 -4.34 13.07
C ASP A 137 11.46 -3.38 12.46
N ALA A 138 12.73 -3.60 12.80
CA ALA A 138 13.84 -2.76 12.38
C ALA A 138 14.99 -3.63 11.87
N SER A 139 15.55 -3.23 10.73
CA SER A 139 16.77 -3.81 10.17
C SER A 139 17.84 -2.74 10.02
N HIS A 140 19.07 -3.13 9.69
CA HIS A 140 20.17 -2.19 9.46
C HIS A 140 19.85 -1.12 8.40
N ASN A 141 18.90 -1.41 7.51
CA ASN A 141 18.60 -0.56 6.36
C ASN A 141 17.25 0.17 6.47
N GLY A 142 16.34 -0.27 7.35
CA GLY A 142 14.98 0.25 7.36
C GLY A 142 14.16 -0.12 8.59
N LEU A 143 12.97 0.47 8.65
CA LEU A 143 11.93 0.20 9.63
C LEU A 143 10.67 -0.23 8.91
N SER A 144 9.93 -1.14 9.52
CA SER A 144 8.59 -1.53 9.10
C SER A 144 7.64 -1.49 10.29
N ALA A 145 6.37 -1.20 10.01
CA ALA A 145 5.30 -1.27 10.98
C ALA A 145 4.02 -1.74 10.29
N VAL A 146 3.16 -2.39 11.06
CA VAL A 146 1.82 -2.77 10.64
C VAL A 146 0.86 -2.49 11.79
N ILE A 147 -0.27 -1.89 11.46
CA ILE A 147 -1.42 -1.79 12.36
C ILE A 147 -2.35 -2.95 12.02
N LEU A 148 -2.71 -3.74 13.03
CA LEU A 148 -3.53 -4.94 12.92
C LEU A 148 -4.76 -4.80 13.82
N HIS A 149 -5.86 -5.44 13.42
CA HIS A 149 -6.90 -5.81 14.37
C HIS A 149 -6.61 -7.18 14.97
N ARG A 150 -6.76 -7.32 16.28
CA ARG A 150 -6.82 -8.61 16.95
C ARG A 150 -8.27 -8.94 17.28
N PHE A 151 -8.81 -9.97 16.62
CA PHE A 151 -10.18 -10.42 16.81
C PHE A 151 -10.31 -11.30 18.07
N PRO A 152 -11.53 -11.49 18.62
CA PRO A 152 -11.75 -12.32 19.81
C PRO A 152 -11.31 -13.79 19.67
N ASP A 153 -11.22 -14.29 18.43
CA ASP A 153 -10.70 -15.64 18.11
C ASP A 153 -9.16 -15.71 18.09
N GLY A 154 -8.47 -14.61 18.39
CA GLY A 154 -7.02 -14.49 18.37
C GLY A 154 -6.42 -14.25 16.98
N MET A 155 -7.23 -14.20 15.91
CA MET A 155 -6.72 -13.88 14.59
C MET A 155 -6.32 -12.40 14.48
N GLU A 156 -5.16 -12.15 13.88
CA GLU A 156 -4.70 -10.80 13.56
C GLU A 156 -4.87 -10.52 12.07
N LYS A 157 -5.48 -9.39 11.72
CA LYS A 157 -5.63 -8.98 10.32
C LYS A 157 -5.11 -7.56 10.08
N PRO A 158 -4.34 -7.32 9.00
CA PRO A 158 -3.69 -6.04 8.76
C PRO A 158 -4.70 -4.97 8.33
N ILE A 159 -4.55 -3.76 8.88
CA ILE A 159 -5.31 -2.56 8.52
C ILE A 159 -4.48 -1.70 7.58
N ALA A 160 -3.19 -1.51 7.90
CA ALA A 160 -2.25 -0.77 7.07
C ALA A 160 -0.80 -1.15 7.39
N HIS A 161 0.04 -1.17 6.35
CA HIS A 161 1.49 -1.27 6.47
C HIS A 161 2.15 0.10 6.31
N ALA A 162 3.26 0.30 7.04
CA ALA A 162 4.15 1.43 6.89
C ALA A 162 5.59 0.91 6.81
N SER A 163 6.41 1.51 5.94
CA SER A 163 7.83 1.19 5.88
C SER A 163 8.63 2.43 5.51
N ARG A 164 9.82 2.58 6.11
CA ARG A 164 10.78 3.63 5.75
C ARG A 164 12.22 3.15 5.77
N SER A 165 13.07 3.77 4.97
CA SER A 165 14.51 3.55 5.06
C SER A 165 15.08 4.39 6.20
N LEU A 166 16.10 3.86 6.87
CA LEU A 166 16.85 4.63 7.85
C LEU A 166 17.66 5.73 7.14
N LEU A 167 17.66 6.91 7.74
CA LEU A 167 18.51 8.03 7.34
C LEU A 167 19.98 7.67 7.58
N PRO A 168 20.93 8.30 6.88
CA PRO A 168 22.36 8.02 7.07
C PRO A 168 22.82 8.14 8.52
N ALA A 169 22.27 9.10 9.28
CA ALA A 169 22.55 9.24 10.70
C ALA A 169 21.98 8.08 11.54
N GLU A 170 20.76 7.62 11.21
CA GLU A 170 20.08 6.57 11.97
C GLU A 170 20.75 5.20 11.81
N LYS A 171 21.41 4.96 10.67
CA LYS A 171 22.17 3.73 10.41
C LYS A 171 23.39 3.56 11.30
N ASN A 172 23.89 4.64 11.89
CA ASN A 172 25.09 4.61 12.74
C ASN A 172 24.76 4.29 14.20
N HIS A 173 23.49 4.12 14.56
CA HIS A 173 23.10 3.68 15.90
C HIS A 173 23.24 2.17 16.03
N SER A 174 23.67 1.72 17.21
CA SER A 174 23.74 0.29 17.54
C SER A 174 22.35 -0.34 17.44
N GLN A 175 22.26 -1.45 16.70
CA GLN A 175 21.10 -2.33 16.73
C GLN A 175 21.35 -3.44 17.75
N ILE A 176 20.30 -3.75 18.52
CA ILE A 176 20.34 -4.62 19.71
C ILE A 176 20.65 -6.07 19.32
#